data_AF-A0A3D8I3I1-F1
#
_entry.id   AF-A0A3D8I3I1-F1
#
_cell.length_a   1.000
_cell.length_b   1.000
_cell.length_c   1.000
_cell.angle_alpha   90.00
_cell.angle_beta   90.00
_cell.angle_gamma   90.00
#
_symmetry.space_group_name_H-M   'P 1'
#
loop_
_entity.id
_entity.type
_entity.pdbx_description
1 polymer ?
#
loop_
_entity_poly.entity_id
_entity_poly.type
_entity_poly.pdbx_seq_one_letter_code
_entity_poly.pdbx_strand_id
1 'polypeptide(L)'
;MEFLINFFTQEKIEKTNLFPLLNCSRHEAGLLREIIYCFLKGESEIEVAPFLENFYSARGFEILPYLKEIKHLIQLGWIRYIDNIESALELRNTNISLSPVLLRLLEDGQILRSDIKTKHYQNALEYLQDEWNRLNLILQCNKTPSLSLNDILSKACNKYLAMLESTIHDNLTKNKKKFKILQCFERNNFNKYEKLIFLLLAQAQYNGSY
;
A
#
# COMPACT_ATOMS: atom_id res chain seq x y z
N MET A 1 12.76 5.01 9.06
CA MET A 1 11.82 5.17 10.18
C MET A 1 11.64 6.63 10.64
N GLU A 2 12.08 7.63 9.87
CA GLU A 2 11.96 9.04 10.27
C GLU A 2 10.49 9.50 10.37
N PHE A 3 9.60 8.93 9.55
CA PHE A 3 8.16 9.22 9.58
C PHE A 3 7.52 8.78 10.89
N LEU A 4 7.85 7.57 11.37
CA LEU A 4 7.40 7.08 12.67
C LEU A 4 7.87 7.99 13.81
N ILE A 5 9.16 8.33 13.84
CA ILE A 5 9.73 9.20 14.88
C ILE A 5 9.05 10.56 14.84
N ASN A 6 8.96 11.19 13.66
CA ASN A 6 8.29 12.47 13.48
C ASN A 6 6.83 12.44 13.95
N PHE A 7 6.13 11.33 13.71
CA PHE A 7 4.76 11.17 14.13
C PHE A 7 4.63 11.22 15.65
N PHE A 8 5.54 10.63 16.42
CA PHE A 8 5.46 10.65 17.89
C PHE A 8 6.11 11.88 18.54
N THR A 9 7.16 12.45 17.94
CA THR A 9 7.90 13.58 18.55
C THR A 9 7.22 14.92 18.39
N GLN A 10 6.35 15.08 17.38
CA GLN A 10 5.67 16.34 17.13
C GLN A 10 4.40 16.47 17.98
N GLU A 11 4.32 17.56 18.76
CA GLU A 11 3.17 17.84 19.63
C GLU A 11 1.86 18.00 18.84
N LYS A 12 1.92 18.69 17.70
CA LYS A 12 0.76 18.87 16.81
C LYS A 12 0.78 17.85 15.70
N ILE A 13 -0.15 16.90 15.73
CA ILE A 13 -0.30 15.84 14.74
C ILE A 13 -0.37 16.39 13.30
N GLU A 14 -1.08 17.51 13.12
CA GLU A 14 -1.25 18.19 11.83
C GLU A 14 0.06 18.69 11.21
N LYS A 15 1.10 18.89 12.04
CA LYS A 15 2.42 19.33 11.59
C LYS A 15 3.36 18.16 11.29
N THR A 16 2.88 16.92 11.38
CA THR A 16 3.68 15.75 11.03
C THR A 16 3.74 15.58 9.53
N ASN A 17 4.84 15.02 9.03
CA ASN A 17 4.99 14.70 7.62
C ASN A 17 4.02 13.60 7.17
N LEU A 18 3.50 12.82 8.12
CA LEU A 18 2.58 11.71 7.88
C LEU A 18 1.13 12.18 7.71
N PHE A 19 0.68 13.19 8.47
CA PHE A 19 -0.71 13.64 8.47
C PHE A 19 -1.32 13.91 7.07
N PRO A 20 -0.68 14.66 6.15
CA PRO A 20 -1.24 14.88 4.81
C PRO A 20 -1.36 13.58 3.98
N LEU A 21 -0.62 12.54 4.35
CA LEU A 21 -0.65 11.24 3.68
C LEU A 21 -1.77 10.33 4.19
N LEU A 22 -2.28 10.58 5.40
CA LEU A 22 -3.31 9.73 6.01
C LEU A 22 -4.73 10.00 5.48
N ASN A 23 -4.98 11.21 4.97
CA ASN A 23 -6.32 11.66 4.52
C ASN A 23 -7.43 11.42 5.56
N CYS A 24 -7.10 11.63 6.84
CA CYS A 24 -8.00 11.45 7.95
C CYS A 24 -8.12 12.74 8.77
N SER A 25 -9.12 12.81 9.64
CA SER A 25 -9.27 13.90 10.59
C SER A 25 -8.16 13.90 11.65
N ARG A 26 -8.01 15.03 12.34
CA ARG A 26 -7.08 15.14 13.48
C ARG A 26 -7.37 14.11 14.57
N HIS A 27 -8.64 13.83 14.81
CA HIS A 27 -9.06 12.89 15.84
C HIS A 27 -8.71 11.46 15.45
N GLU A 28 -9.02 11.07 14.21
CA GLU A 28 -8.61 9.77 13.65
C GLU A 28 -7.10 9.58 13.64
N ALA A 29 -6.34 10.64 13.35
CA ALA A 29 -4.88 10.58 13.40
C ALA A 29 -4.35 10.38 14.83
N GLY A 30 -5.04 10.93 15.85
CA GLY A 30 -4.76 10.67 17.26
C GLY A 30 -5.06 9.22 17.64
N LEU A 31 -6.22 8.72 17.24
CA LEU A 31 -6.59 7.31 17.43
C LEU A 31 -5.59 6.37 16.78
N LEU A 32 -5.18 6.65 15.54
CA LEU A 32 -4.19 5.85 14.82
C LEU A 32 -2.82 5.85 15.51
N ARG A 33 -2.43 6.97 16.12
CA ARG A 33 -1.18 7.09 16.89
C ARG A 33 -1.15 6.16 18.09
N GLU A 34 -2.25 6.06 18.81
CA GLU A 34 -2.35 5.13 19.94
C GLU A 34 -2.33 3.67 19.50
N ILE A 35 -3.00 3.33 18.41
CA ILE A 35 -2.94 1.98 17.83
C ILE A 35 -1.49 1.63 17.46
N ILE A 36 -0.74 2.56 16.85
CA ILE A 36 0.68 2.37 16.55
C ILE A 36 1.49 2.22 17.84
N TYR A 37 1.16 2.95 18.90
CA TYR A 37 1.84 2.84 20.19
C TYR A 37 1.61 1.47 20.85
N CYS A 38 0.39 0.93 20.83
CA CYS A 38 0.08 -0.44 21.25
C CYS A 38 0.91 -1.47 20.46
N PHE A 39 0.99 -1.31 19.14
CA PHE A 39 1.82 -2.17 18.31
C PHE A 39 3.31 -2.14 18.71
N LEU A 40 3.86 -0.97 19.00
CA LEU A 40 5.26 -0.83 19.46
C LEU A 40 5.50 -1.45 20.85
N LYS A 41 4.45 -1.61 21.67
CA LYS A 41 4.52 -2.34 22.94
C LYS A 41 4.47 -3.86 22.77
N GLY A 42 4.22 -4.36 21.56
CA GLY A 42 4.12 -5.78 21.25
C GLY A 42 2.69 -6.29 21.07
N GLU A 43 1.68 -5.42 21.09
CA GLU A 43 0.29 -5.81 20.84
C GLU A 43 0.02 -5.81 19.32
N SER A 44 0.14 -6.98 18.68
CA SER A 44 -0.10 -7.11 17.23
C SER A 44 -1.58 -7.05 16.84
N GLU A 45 -2.46 -7.45 17.76
CA GLU A 45 -3.91 -7.40 17.63
C GLU A 45 -4.49 -6.66 18.83
N ILE A 46 -5.43 -5.75 18.55
CA ILE A 46 -6.05 -4.88 19.54
C ILE A 46 -7.55 -5.12 19.51
N GLU A 47 -8.09 -5.51 20.66
CA GLU A 47 -9.54 -5.60 20.87
C GLU A 47 -10.15 -4.19 20.95
N VAL A 48 -11.13 -3.88 20.09
CA VAL A 48 -11.66 -2.52 19.94
C VAL A 48 -12.35 -2.00 21.21
N ALA A 49 -13.19 -2.80 21.86
CA ALA A 49 -13.90 -2.40 23.08
C ALA A 49 -12.96 -1.98 24.22
N PRO A 50 -12.03 -2.84 24.70
CA PRO A 50 -11.12 -2.45 25.79
C PRO A 50 -10.18 -1.32 25.37
N PHE A 51 -9.78 -1.24 24.10
CA PHE A 51 -8.98 -0.12 23.59
C PHE A 51 -9.71 1.21 23.73
N LEU A 52 -10.96 1.30 23.28
CA LEU A 52 -11.74 2.54 23.35
C LEU A 52 -12.11 2.91 24.78
N GLU A 53 -12.42 1.93 25.62
CA GLU A 53 -12.67 2.15 27.06
C GLU A 53 -11.42 2.70 27.75
N ASN A 54 -10.23 2.18 27.46
CA ASN A 54 -8.99 2.65 28.06
C ASN A 54 -8.56 4.02 27.53
N PHE A 55 -8.68 4.26 26.22
CA PHE A 55 -8.18 5.48 25.60
C PHE A 55 -9.08 6.69 25.85
N TYR A 56 -10.40 6.52 25.73
CA TYR A 56 -11.36 7.62 25.90
C TYR A 56 -12.07 7.63 27.25
N SER A 57 -11.87 6.62 28.10
CA SER A 57 -12.71 6.40 29.30
C SER A 57 -14.21 6.32 28.97
N ALA A 58 -14.54 6.01 27.71
CA ALA A 58 -15.91 6.00 27.18
C ALA A 58 -16.55 4.64 27.45
N ARG A 59 -17.81 4.61 27.92
CA ARG A 59 -18.54 3.36 28.20
C ARG A 59 -19.90 3.30 27.52
N GLY A 60 -20.33 2.08 27.19
CA GLY A 60 -21.65 1.84 26.60
C GLY A 60 -21.83 2.59 25.27
N PHE A 61 -22.84 3.48 25.22
CA PHE A 61 -23.18 4.23 24.01
C PHE A 61 -22.19 5.34 23.63
N GLU A 62 -21.33 5.77 24.57
CA GLU A 62 -20.31 6.79 24.32
C GLU A 62 -19.25 6.32 23.32
N ILE A 63 -19.12 5.01 23.11
CA ILE A 63 -18.16 4.37 22.22
C ILE A 63 -18.58 4.54 20.74
N LEU A 64 -19.88 4.74 20.46
CA LEU A 64 -20.46 4.69 19.11
C LEU A 64 -19.83 5.68 18.10
N PRO A 65 -19.51 6.94 18.45
CA PRO A 65 -18.85 7.86 17.51
C PRO A 65 -17.47 7.34 17.08
N TYR A 66 -16.69 6.78 18.00
CA TYR A 66 -15.34 6.29 17.74
C TYR A 66 -15.34 5.03 16.86
N LEU A 67 -16.39 4.21 16.90
CA LEU A 67 -16.54 3.08 15.97
C LEU A 67 -16.65 3.55 14.50
N LYS A 68 -17.25 4.71 14.25
CA LYS A 68 -17.34 5.27 12.89
C LYS A 68 -15.95 5.70 12.38
N GLU A 69 -15.13 6.27 13.25
CA GLU A 69 -13.76 6.67 12.93
C GLU A 69 -12.85 5.48 12.66
N ILE A 70 -12.95 4.42 13.48
CA ILE A 70 -12.23 3.16 13.21
C ILE A 70 -12.69 2.58 11.87
N LYS A 71 -14.00 2.58 11.58
CA LYS A 71 -14.52 2.14 10.28
C LYS A 71 -13.94 2.94 9.13
N HIS A 72 -13.80 4.26 9.28
CA HIS A 72 -13.22 5.10 8.24
C HIS A 72 -11.72 4.83 8.05
N LEU A 73 -10.95 4.64 9.12
CA LEU A 73 -9.54 4.24 9.04
C LEU A 73 -9.33 2.87 8.38
N ILE A 74 -10.28 1.94 8.58
CA ILE A 74 -10.33 0.66 7.88
C ILE A 74 -10.62 0.87 6.39
N GLN A 75 -11.59 1.73 6.04
CA GLN A 75 -11.90 2.07 4.65
C GLN A 75 -10.72 2.73 3.93
N LEU A 76 -9.94 3.54 4.65
CA LEU A 76 -8.69 4.11 4.16
C LEU A 76 -7.57 3.05 4.04
N GLY A 77 -7.73 1.85 4.61
CA GLY A 77 -6.75 0.76 4.51
C GLY A 77 -5.56 0.90 5.46
N TRP A 78 -5.66 1.74 6.49
CA TRP A 78 -4.62 1.90 7.52
C TRP A 78 -4.71 0.81 8.59
N ILE A 79 -5.93 0.37 8.86
CA ILE A 79 -6.26 -0.68 9.82
C ILE A 79 -6.86 -1.86 9.07
N ARG A 80 -6.56 -3.07 9.52
CA ARG A 80 -7.22 -4.30 9.08
C ARG A 80 -7.97 -4.94 10.23
N TYR A 81 -8.97 -5.71 9.87
CA TYR A 81 -9.75 -6.54 10.76
C TYR A 81 -9.68 -7.99 10.25
N ILE A 82 -10.04 -8.95 11.10
CA ILE A 82 -10.02 -10.38 10.76
C ILE A 82 -11.36 -10.83 10.15
N ASP A 83 -12.48 -10.35 10.70
CA ASP A 83 -13.84 -10.82 10.37
C ASP A 83 -14.53 -9.95 9.32
N ASN A 84 -15.31 -10.50 8.39
CA ASN A 84 -16.05 -9.70 7.39
C ASN A 84 -17.09 -8.78 8.06
N ILE A 85 -16.74 -7.51 8.27
CA ILE A 85 -17.55 -6.53 9.01
C ILE A 85 -18.36 -5.67 8.03
N GLU A 86 -19.68 -5.76 8.13
CA GLU A 86 -20.60 -4.95 7.32
C GLU A 86 -21.05 -3.69 8.08
N SER A 87 -21.22 -3.80 9.40
CA SER A 87 -21.72 -2.73 10.27
C SER A 87 -20.65 -2.12 11.17
N ALA A 88 -20.75 -0.82 11.44
CA ALA A 88 -19.86 -0.18 12.42
C ALA A 88 -20.04 -0.73 13.85
N LEU A 89 -21.19 -1.34 14.14
CA LEU A 89 -21.48 -1.88 15.47
C LEU A 89 -20.75 -3.20 15.73
N GLU A 90 -20.51 -3.99 14.68
CA GLU A 90 -19.75 -5.25 14.77
C GLU A 90 -18.31 -4.99 15.22
N LEU A 91 -17.74 -3.84 14.81
CA LEU A 91 -16.37 -3.44 15.18
C LEU A 91 -16.11 -3.47 16.69
N ARG A 92 -17.14 -3.21 17.51
CA ARG A 92 -16.99 -3.14 18.97
C ARG A 92 -16.31 -4.39 19.53
N ASN A 93 -16.67 -5.57 19.03
CA ASN A 93 -16.20 -6.85 19.58
C ASN A 93 -15.15 -7.53 18.68
N THR A 94 -14.55 -6.78 17.76
CA THR A 94 -13.56 -7.32 16.82
C THR A 94 -12.14 -6.97 17.22
N ASN A 95 -11.20 -7.77 16.69
CA ASN A 95 -9.78 -7.47 16.76
C ASN A 95 -9.35 -6.72 15.50
N ILE A 96 -8.57 -5.68 15.71
CA ILE A 96 -7.95 -4.88 14.65
C ILE A 96 -6.43 -4.96 14.73
N SER A 97 -5.77 -4.80 13.59
CA SER A 97 -4.31 -4.76 13.45
C SER A 97 -3.89 -3.69 12.45
N LEU A 98 -2.64 -3.25 12.52
CA LEU A 98 -2.09 -2.33 11.53
C LEU A 98 -1.96 -2.99 10.16
N SER A 99 -2.21 -2.22 9.10
CA SER A 99 -1.98 -2.69 7.74
C SER A 99 -0.47 -2.62 7.37
N PRO A 100 0.05 -3.51 6.51
CA PRO A 100 1.43 -3.49 6.05
C PRO A 100 1.71 -2.26 5.21
N VAL A 101 0.67 -1.72 4.57
CA VAL A 101 0.74 -0.46 3.81
C VAL A 101 1.08 0.69 4.76
N LEU A 102 0.42 0.76 5.92
CA LEU A 102 0.74 1.75 6.94
C LEU A 102 2.15 1.53 7.52
N LEU A 103 2.52 0.28 7.83
CA LEU A 103 3.86 -0.02 8.37
C LEU A 103 4.97 0.45 7.41
N ARG A 104 4.84 0.17 6.10
CA ARG A 104 5.78 0.66 5.08
C ARG A 104 5.81 2.19 5.00
N LEU A 105 4.64 2.82 5.08
CA LEU A 105 4.54 4.28 5.10
C LEU A 105 5.26 4.88 6.32
N LEU A 106 5.18 4.23 7.49
CA LEU A 106 5.88 4.65 8.71
C LEU A 106 7.41 4.42 8.63
N GLU A 107 7.85 3.37 7.93
CA GLU A 107 9.26 3.05 7.73
C GLU A 107 9.93 4.05 6.78
N ASP A 108 9.43 4.16 5.55
CA ASP A 108 10.14 4.80 4.43
C ASP A 108 9.39 6.00 3.82
N GLY A 109 8.17 6.30 4.31
CA GLY A 109 7.31 7.32 3.69
C GLY A 109 6.75 6.91 2.33
N GLN A 110 6.92 5.64 1.95
CA GLN A 110 6.50 5.09 0.67
C GLN A 110 5.62 3.86 0.88
N ILE A 111 4.62 3.71 0.02
CA ILE A 111 3.70 2.55 0.04
C ILE A 111 4.25 1.39 -0.79
N LEU A 112 5.00 1.71 -1.85
CA LEU A 112 5.55 0.77 -2.81
C LEU A 112 7.05 0.62 -2.62
N ARG A 113 7.54 -0.60 -2.84
CA ARG A 113 8.97 -0.90 -2.87
C ARG A 113 9.23 -1.89 -3.98
N SER A 114 10.30 -1.67 -4.74
CA SER A 114 10.75 -2.59 -5.78
C SER A 114 12.25 -2.76 -5.72
N ASP A 115 12.72 -3.93 -6.12
CA ASP A 115 14.15 -4.25 -6.24
C ASP A 115 14.69 -4.00 -7.65
N ILE A 116 13.90 -3.36 -8.52
CA ILE A 116 14.29 -3.06 -9.90
C ILE A 116 15.41 -2.02 -9.84
N LYS A 117 16.58 -2.43 -10.33
CA LYS A 117 17.79 -1.60 -10.39
C LYS A 117 18.28 -1.51 -11.82
N THR A 118 19.17 -0.54 -12.05
CA THR A 118 19.85 -0.42 -13.34
C THR A 118 20.74 -1.65 -13.56
N LYS A 119 20.48 -2.43 -14.61
CA LYS A 119 21.23 -3.65 -14.97
C LYS A 119 21.21 -3.88 -16.48
N HIS A 120 22.13 -4.71 -16.97
CA HIS A 120 22.08 -5.25 -18.32
C HIS A 120 21.29 -6.56 -18.30
N TYR A 121 20.28 -6.70 -19.16
CA TYR A 121 19.53 -7.94 -19.24
C TYR A 121 20.32 -8.98 -20.02
N GLN A 122 20.66 -10.10 -19.36
CA GLN A 122 21.40 -11.18 -20.02
C GLN A 122 20.50 -12.01 -20.93
N ASN A 123 19.23 -12.11 -20.57
CA ASN A 123 18.22 -12.90 -21.28
C ASN A 123 16.84 -12.23 -21.20
N ALA A 124 15.88 -12.76 -21.97
CA ALA A 124 14.54 -12.22 -22.01
C ALA A 124 13.71 -12.48 -20.74
N LEU A 125 14.09 -13.47 -19.91
CA LEU A 125 13.40 -13.77 -18.65
C LEU A 125 13.66 -12.70 -17.59
N GLU A 126 14.88 -12.17 -17.51
CA GLU A 126 15.18 -11.07 -16.58
C GLU A 126 14.37 -9.80 -16.88
N TYR A 127 14.14 -9.52 -18.17
CA TYR A 127 13.24 -8.45 -18.59
C TYR A 127 11.79 -8.74 -18.18
N LEU A 128 11.31 -9.97 -18.42
CA LEU A 128 9.97 -10.36 -18.02
C LEU A 128 9.76 -10.29 -16.50
N GLN A 129 10.76 -10.69 -15.71
CA GLN A 129 10.71 -10.59 -14.25
C GLN A 129 10.56 -9.14 -13.77
N ASP A 130 11.29 -8.19 -14.34
CA ASP A 130 11.17 -6.77 -13.99
C ASP A 130 9.80 -6.20 -14.42
N GLU A 131 9.27 -6.59 -15.59
CA GLU A 131 7.92 -6.21 -16.02
C GLU A 131 6.82 -6.85 -15.15
N TRP A 132 6.96 -8.11 -14.74
CA TRP A 132 6.04 -8.77 -13.81
C TRP A 132 6.08 -8.14 -12.42
N ASN A 133 7.26 -7.75 -11.94
CA ASN A 133 7.42 -7.01 -10.69
C ASN A 133 6.67 -5.68 -10.76
N ARG A 134 6.85 -4.93 -11.85
CA ARG A 134 6.10 -3.69 -12.10
C ARG A 134 4.59 -3.95 -12.14
N LEU A 135 4.16 -5.03 -12.79
CA LEU A 135 2.75 -5.39 -12.89
C LEU A 135 2.14 -5.71 -11.53
N ASN A 136 2.84 -6.49 -10.71
CA ASN A 136 2.43 -6.79 -9.34
C ASN A 136 2.27 -5.51 -8.51
N LEU A 137 3.16 -4.52 -8.69
CA LEU A 137 3.05 -3.23 -8.01
C LEU A 137 1.81 -2.45 -8.47
N ILE A 138 1.51 -2.44 -9.77
CA ILE A 138 0.28 -1.84 -10.29
C ILE A 138 -0.96 -2.50 -9.67
N LEU A 139 -0.99 -3.83 -9.59
CA LEU A 139 -2.09 -4.55 -8.96
C LEU A 139 -2.21 -4.23 -7.46
N GLN A 140 -1.09 -4.11 -6.75
CA GLN A 140 -1.07 -3.68 -5.36
C GLN A 140 -1.63 -2.27 -5.21
N CYS A 141 -1.28 -1.34 -6.11
CA CYS A 141 -1.85 0.01 -6.09
C CYS A 141 -3.37 -0.02 -6.19
N ASN A 142 -3.89 -0.77 -7.17
CA ASN A 142 -5.33 -0.85 -7.41
C ASN A 142 -6.11 -1.47 -6.25
N LYS A 143 -5.48 -2.35 -5.45
CA LYS A 143 -6.08 -2.98 -4.27
C LYS A 143 -5.97 -2.12 -3.01
N THR A 144 -5.19 -1.05 -3.02
CA THR A 144 -4.89 -0.25 -1.82
C THR A 144 -5.82 0.97 -1.76
N PRO A 145 -6.82 0.99 -0.86
CA PRO A 145 -7.84 2.03 -0.86
C PRO A 145 -7.29 3.41 -0.45
N SER A 146 -6.21 3.50 0.33
CA SER A 146 -5.58 4.79 0.63
C SER A 146 -5.10 5.52 -0.63
N LEU A 147 -4.76 4.80 -1.71
CA LEU A 147 -4.32 5.40 -2.96
C LEU A 147 -5.46 5.95 -3.80
N SER A 148 -6.65 5.36 -3.74
CA SER A 148 -7.82 5.89 -4.45
C SER A 148 -8.39 7.12 -3.77
N LEU A 149 -8.22 7.23 -2.45
CA LEU A 149 -8.76 8.31 -1.64
C LEU A 149 -7.77 9.47 -1.41
N ASN A 150 -6.45 9.23 -1.59
CA ASN A 150 -5.42 10.26 -1.40
C ASN A 150 -4.67 10.59 -2.69
N ASP A 151 -4.93 11.78 -3.24
CA ASP A 151 -4.28 12.30 -4.45
C ASP A 151 -2.75 12.43 -4.34
N ILE A 152 -2.23 12.78 -3.16
CA ILE A 152 -0.79 12.96 -2.94
C ILE A 152 -0.09 11.61 -3.09
N LEU A 153 -0.62 10.58 -2.42
CA LEU A 153 -0.10 9.23 -2.49
C LEU A 153 -0.27 8.62 -3.88
N SER A 154 -1.42 8.86 -4.52
CA SER A 154 -1.68 8.43 -5.90
C SER A 154 -0.65 9.00 -6.87
N LYS A 155 -0.40 10.32 -6.82
CA LYS A 155 0.61 10.99 -7.66
C LYS A 155 2.01 10.47 -7.38
N ALA A 156 2.37 10.27 -6.11
CA ALA A 156 3.67 9.70 -5.74
C ALA A 156 3.85 8.28 -6.30
N CYS A 157 2.83 7.43 -6.19
CA CYS A 157 2.85 6.07 -6.73
C CYS A 157 2.95 6.06 -8.25
N ASN A 158 2.16 6.90 -8.95
CA ASN A 158 2.22 7.00 -10.40
C ASN A 158 3.60 7.48 -10.89
N LYS A 159 4.20 8.45 -10.19
CA LYS A 159 5.57 8.91 -10.48
C LYS A 159 6.59 7.80 -10.28
N TYR A 160 6.45 7.02 -9.21
CA TYR A 160 7.33 5.87 -8.94
C TYR A 160 7.20 4.80 -10.03
N LEU A 161 5.97 4.43 -10.42
CA LEU A 161 5.72 3.46 -11.48
C LEU A 161 6.25 3.94 -12.85
N ALA A 162 6.18 5.24 -13.14
CA ALA A 162 6.77 5.84 -14.33
C ALA A 162 8.31 5.79 -14.31
N MET A 163 8.93 6.02 -13.15
CA MET A 163 10.38 5.88 -12.97
C MET A 163 10.84 4.42 -13.15
N LEU A 164 10.05 3.45 -12.70
CA LEU A 164 10.33 2.03 -12.95
C LEU A 164 10.20 1.69 -14.43
N GLU A 165 9.17 2.20 -15.11
CA GLU A 165 8.99 2.03 -16.55
C GLU A 165 10.17 2.60 -17.34
N SER A 166 10.64 3.81 -17.00
CA SER A 166 11.82 4.41 -17.64
C SER A 166 13.09 3.60 -17.35
N THR A 167 13.26 3.11 -16.12
CA THR A 167 14.42 2.28 -15.76
C THR A 167 14.46 0.97 -16.53
N ILE A 168 13.30 0.30 -16.69
CA ILE A 168 13.18 -0.92 -17.49
C ILE A 168 13.51 -0.61 -18.96
N HIS A 169 13.02 0.51 -19.49
CA HIS A 169 13.31 0.95 -20.85
C HIS A 169 14.81 1.25 -21.05
N ASP A 170 15.45 1.94 -20.12
CA ASP A 170 16.88 2.23 -20.16
C ASP A 170 17.73 0.95 -20.05
N ASN A 171 17.29 -0.01 -19.25
CA ASN A 171 17.93 -1.32 -19.18
C ASN A 171 17.79 -2.07 -20.52
N LEU A 172 16.67 -1.91 -21.23
CA LEU A 172 16.47 -2.48 -22.57
C LEU A 172 17.38 -1.83 -23.63
N THR A 173 17.48 -0.50 -23.67
CA THR A 173 18.28 0.21 -24.69
C THR A 173 19.78 -0.10 -24.61
N LYS A 174 20.26 -0.46 -23.41
CA LYS A 174 21.63 -0.92 -23.19
C LYS A 174 21.93 -2.31 -23.77
N ASN A 175 20.92 -3.08 -24.16
CA ASN A 175 21.13 -4.41 -24.74
C ASN A 175 21.22 -4.35 -26.26
N LYS A 176 22.34 -4.85 -26.80
CA LYS A 176 22.58 -4.90 -28.25
C LYS A 176 21.73 -5.93 -28.98
N LYS A 177 21.21 -6.95 -28.28
CA LYS A 177 20.37 -8.01 -28.86
C LYS A 177 18.89 -7.71 -28.61
N LYS A 178 18.10 -7.58 -29.67
CA LYS A 178 16.63 -7.54 -29.57
C LYS A 178 16.09 -8.91 -29.12
N PHE A 179 15.31 -8.93 -28.05
CA PHE A 179 14.65 -10.14 -27.57
C PHE A 179 13.47 -10.52 -28.49
N LYS A 180 13.26 -11.83 -28.71
CA LYS A 180 12.16 -12.37 -29.55
C LYS A 180 10.78 -11.89 -29.08
N ILE A 181 10.60 -11.70 -27.77
CA ILE A 181 9.34 -11.20 -27.19
C ILE A 181 9.05 -9.77 -27.66
N LEU A 182 10.06 -8.91 -27.74
CA LEU A 182 9.89 -7.54 -28.24
C LEU A 182 9.51 -7.56 -29.74
N GLN A 183 10.12 -8.46 -30.52
CA GLN A 183 9.75 -8.66 -31.92
C GLN A 183 8.31 -9.16 -32.07
N CYS A 184 7.82 -9.99 -31.15
CA CYS A 184 6.42 -10.45 -31.14
C CYS A 184 5.45 -9.27 -30.92
N PHE A 185 5.75 -8.39 -29.96
CA PHE A 185 4.94 -7.20 -29.71
C PHE A 185 4.95 -6.23 -30.90
N GLU A 186 6.12 -6.01 -31.51
CA GLU A 186 6.26 -5.19 -32.72
C GLU A 186 5.47 -5.79 -33.90
N ARG A 187 5.60 -7.10 -34.15
CA ARG A 187 4.94 -7.78 -35.29
C ARG A 187 3.41 -7.72 -35.21
N ASN A 188 2.87 -7.79 -34.00
CA ASN A 188 1.43 -7.84 -33.79
C ASN A 188 0.83 -6.46 -33.43
N ASN A 189 1.61 -5.39 -33.47
CA ASN A 189 1.19 -4.02 -33.13
C ASN A 189 0.49 -3.89 -31.77
N PHE A 190 1.05 -4.55 -30.74
CA PHE A 190 0.45 -4.54 -29.41
C PHE A 190 0.38 -3.12 -28.84
N ASN A 191 -0.80 -2.72 -28.38
CA ASN A 191 -0.97 -1.50 -27.60
C ASN A 191 -0.51 -1.70 -26.14
N LYS A 192 -0.46 -0.61 -25.34
CA LYS A 192 0.01 -0.66 -23.95
C LYS A 192 -0.81 -1.63 -23.08
N TYR A 193 -2.13 -1.69 -23.26
CA TYR A 193 -3.01 -2.56 -22.49
C TYR A 193 -2.89 -4.02 -22.92
N GLU A 194 -2.80 -4.29 -24.22
CA GLU A 194 -2.58 -5.65 -24.76
C GLU A 194 -1.25 -6.22 -24.28
N LYS A 195 -0.19 -5.38 -24.23
CA LYS A 195 1.10 -5.79 -23.65
C LYS A 195 0.94 -6.19 -22.18
N LEU A 196 0.21 -5.42 -21.38
CA LEU A 196 -0.05 -5.73 -19.97
C LEU A 196 -0.85 -7.02 -19.80
N ILE A 197 -1.93 -7.20 -20.59
CA ILE A 197 -2.75 -8.42 -20.56
C ILE A 197 -1.91 -9.64 -20.92
N PHE A 198 -1.07 -9.54 -21.96
CA PHE A 198 -0.18 -10.64 -22.33
C PHE A 198 0.83 -10.98 -21.23
N LEU A 199 1.44 -9.97 -20.61
CA LEU A 199 2.39 -10.18 -19.52
C LEU A 199 1.72 -10.83 -18.30
N LEU A 200 0.48 -10.43 -17.98
CA LEU A 200 -0.37 -11.06 -16.97
C LEU A 200 -0.61 -12.55 -17.26
N LEU A 201 -1.05 -12.87 -18.48
CA LEU A 201 -1.32 -14.25 -18.89
C LEU A 201 -0.05 -15.11 -18.89
N ALA A 202 1.07 -14.54 -19.35
CA ALA A 202 2.37 -15.20 -19.32
C ALA A 202 2.84 -15.48 -17.88
N GLN A 203 2.61 -14.55 -16.95
CA GLN A 203 2.91 -14.73 -15.54
C GLN A 203 2.06 -15.84 -14.91
N ALA A 204 0.76 -15.85 -15.18
CA ALA A 204 -0.16 -16.88 -14.68
C ALA A 204 0.23 -18.27 -15.19
N GLN A 205 0.62 -18.38 -16.47
CA GLN A 205 1.10 -19.64 -17.06
C GLN A 205 2.41 -20.09 -16.43
N TYR A 206 3.34 -19.16 -16.23
CA TYR A 206 4.64 -19.46 -15.63
C TYR A 206 4.50 -19.96 -14.18
N ASN A 207 3.60 -19.35 -13.40
CA ASN A 207 3.33 -19.71 -12.01
C ASN A 207 2.43 -20.94 -11.84
N GLY A 208 1.98 -21.56 -12.94
CA GLY A 208 1.07 -22.71 -12.91
C GLY A 208 -0.29 -22.42 -12.28
N SER A 209 -0.76 -21.17 -12.33
CA SER A 209 -1.99 -20.71 -11.67
C SER A 209 -3.23 -20.85 -12.56
N TYR A 210 -3.40 -22.01 -13.21
CA TYR A 210 -4.57 -22.37 -14.02
C TYR A 210 -5.33 -23.54 -13.41
#